data_AF-A0A9X9PRB5-F1
#
_entry.id   AF-A0A9X9PRB5-F1
#
_cell.length_a   1.000
_cell.length_b   1.000
_cell.length_c   1.000
_cell.angle_alpha   90.00
_cell.angle_beta   90.00
_cell.angle_gamma   90.00
#
_symmetry.space_group_name_H-M   'P 1'
#
loop_
_entity.id
_entity.type
_entity.pdbx_description
1 polymer ?
#
loop_
_entity_poly.entity_id
_entity_poly.type
_entity_poly.pdbx_seq_one_letter_code
_entity_poly.pdbx_strand_id
1 'polypeptide(L)'
;MTVERSSEATCPAKLTIHYNASAAPKTLPETSSNDTSSVQTPTFGNSFSNLSQTKEINMKSKSNKEILERFIKVSEAKPAEILPSDIQLKGWIDNIQEKSIKEANIMKLHNAKRKRQEDMMAAARGKTA
;
A
#
# COMPACT_ATOMS: atom_id res chain seq x y z
N MET A 1 -8.03 -7.65 7.69
CA MET A 1 -6.56 -7.60 7.79
C MET A 1 -6.20 -6.56 8.82
N THR A 2 -5.35 -6.88 9.79
CA THR A 2 -4.90 -5.96 10.85
C THR A 2 -3.40 -5.72 10.70
N VAL A 3 -2.92 -4.56 11.18
CA VAL A 3 -1.50 -4.20 11.18
C VAL A 3 -1.14 -3.61 12.53
N GLU A 4 -0.16 -4.21 13.16
CA GLU A 4 0.49 -3.69 14.37
C GLU A 4 1.80 -3.00 13.96
N ARG A 5 2.01 -1.78 14.45
CA ARG A 5 3.22 -0.99 14.16
C ARG A 5 3.95 -0.71 15.47
N SER A 6 5.25 -0.99 15.47
CA SER A 6 6.16 -0.62 16.56
C SER A 6 7.11 0.47 16.09
N SER A 7 7.52 1.35 17.01
CA SER A 7 8.55 2.37 16.77
C SER A 7 9.98 1.79 16.81
N GLU A 8 10.17 0.57 17.33
CA GLU A 8 11.48 -0.05 17.45
C GLU A 8 11.91 -0.72 16.14
N ALA A 9 13.05 -0.29 15.59
CA ALA A 9 13.59 -0.82 14.32
C ALA A 9 14.06 -2.28 14.41
N THR A 10 14.25 -2.81 15.62
CA THR A 10 14.69 -4.18 15.89
C THR A 10 13.55 -5.20 15.82
N CYS A 11 12.29 -4.74 15.80
CA CYS A 11 11.13 -5.62 15.81
C CYS A 11 11.10 -6.55 14.58
N PRO A 12 10.63 -7.79 14.76
CA PRO A 12 10.51 -8.73 13.66
C PRO A 12 9.41 -8.30 12.70
N ALA A 13 9.77 -8.02 11.44
CA ALA A 13 8.80 -7.76 10.38
C ALA A 13 8.19 -9.11 9.92
N LYS A 14 7.07 -9.50 10.52
CA LYS A 14 6.37 -10.77 10.24
C LYS A 14 4.93 -10.52 9.79
N LEU A 15 4.47 -11.37 8.88
CA LEU A 15 3.08 -11.47 8.45
C LEU A 15 2.54 -12.83 8.89
N THR A 16 1.43 -12.84 9.60
CA THR A 16 0.79 -14.04 10.13
C THR A 16 -0.54 -14.27 9.43
N ILE A 17 -0.75 -15.48 8.91
CA ILE A 17 -1.97 -15.88 8.21
C ILE A 17 -2.62 -17.00 9.02
N HIS A 18 -3.85 -16.75 9.47
CA HIS A 18 -4.65 -17.74 10.18
C HIS A 18 -5.61 -18.44 9.21
N TYR A 19 -5.55 -19.76 9.15
CA TYR A 19 -6.47 -20.60 8.38
C TYR A 19 -7.48 -21.24 9.32
N ASN A 20 -8.76 -21.11 9.00
CA ASN A 20 -9.80 -21.85 9.69
C ASN A 20 -9.99 -23.20 8.98
N ALA A 21 -9.53 -24.29 9.60
CA ALA A 21 -9.59 -25.64 9.02
C ALA A 21 -11.01 -26.29 9.08
N SER A 22 -12.09 -25.52 8.98
CA SER A 22 -13.46 -26.07 9.07
C SER A 22 -14.32 -25.59 7.91
N ALA A 23 -14.63 -26.52 7.00
CA ALA A 23 -15.51 -26.37 5.85
C ALA A 23 -17.01 -26.38 6.23
N ALA A 24 -17.42 -25.67 7.29
CA ALA A 24 -18.82 -25.56 7.69
C ALA A 24 -19.23 -24.08 7.83
N PRO A 25 -20.47 -23.70 7.46
CA PRO A 25 -20.94 -22.33 7.58
C PRO A 25 -21.05 -21.99 9.07
N LYS A 26 -20.09 -21.23 9.60
CA LYS A 26 -20.14 -20.79 10.99
C LYS A 26 -20.92 -19.49 11.07
N THR A 27 -22.03 -19.58 11.80
CA THR A 27 -22.64 -18.52 12.57
C THR A 27 -21.59 -17.59 13.17
N LEU A 28 -21.93 -16.30 13.18
CA LEU A 28 -21.14 -15.17 13.67
C LEU A 28 -20.29 -15.55 14.89
N PRO A 29 -18.97 -15.27 14.88
CA PRO A 29 -18.18 -15.42 16.09
C PRO A 29 -18.67 -14.42 17.13
N GLU A 30 -18.90 -14.92 18.34
CA GLU A 30 -19.08 -14.11 19.54
C GLU A 30 -17.95 -13.08 19.68
N THR A 31 -18.34 -11.91 20.16
CA THR A 31 -17.56 -10.68 20.33
C THR A 31 -16.37 -10.88 21.28
N SER A 32 -15.34 -11.61 20.85
CA SER A 32 -14.01 -11.51 21.43
C SER A 32 -13.35 -10.28 20.84
N SER A 33 -13.04 -9.30 21.67
CA SER A 33 -12.44 -8.01 21.32
C SER A 33 -11.29 -8.17 20.33
N ASN A 34 -11.55 -7.87 19.06
CA ASN A 34 -10.49 -7.67 18.08
C ASN A 34 -9.84 -6.32 18.40
N ASP A 35 -8.63 -6.37 18.95
CA ASP A 35 -7.84 -5.20 19.30
C ASP A 35 -7.76 -4.25 18.09
N THR A 36 -8.46 -3.13 18.23
CA THR A 36 -8.38 -1.98 17.35
C THR A 36 -6.95 -1.46 17.39
N SER A 37 -6.32 -1.33 16.22
CA SER A 37 -4.96 -0.85 15.99
C SER A 37 -4.57 0.24 17.00
N SER A 38 -3.89 -0.18 18.06
CA SER A 38 -3.37 0.70 19.11
C SER A 38 -1.86 0.55 19.13
N VAL A 39 -1.16 1.67 19.24
CA VAL A 39 0.29 1.70 19.46
C VAL A 39 0.50 1.35 20.93
N GLN A 40 0.58 0.06 21.26
CA GLN A 40 1.04 -0.40 22.58
C GLN A 40 1.89 -1.67 22.44
N THR A 41 2.95 -1.68 23.26
CA THR A 41 4.00 -2.68 23.50
C THR A 41 3.54 -4.15 23.59
N PRO A 42 4.45 -5.14 23.41
CA PRO A 42 4.08 -6.47 22.97
C PRO A 42 3.46 -7.31 24.10
N THR A 43 2.21 -7.72 23.91
CA THR A 43 1.61 -8.78 24.73
C THR A 43 1.83 -10.10 24.01
N PHE A 44 2.77 -10.90 24.51
CA PHE A 44 2.97 -12.27 24.06
C PHE A 44 1.78 -13.16 24.48
N GLY A 45 1.22 -13.87 23.51
CA GLY A 45 0.59 -15.18 23.71
C GLY A 45 -0.86 -15.17 24.16
N ASN A 46 -1.79 -15.23 23.20
CA ASN A 46 -3.09 -15.84 23.43
C ASN A 46 -3.19 -17.17 22.66
N SER A 47 -3.04 -18.24 23.42
CA SER A 47 -3.24 -19.63 23.00
C SER A 47 -4.72 -19.89 22.75
N PHE A 48 -5.20 -19.69 21.53
CA PHE A 48 -6.54 -20.15 21.12
C PHE A 48 -6.46 -21.56 20.53
N SER A 49 -6.83 -22.52 21.37
CA SER A 49 -7.10 -23.92 21.01
C SER A 49 -8.33 -24.01 20.12
N ASN A 50 -8.12 -24.19 18.81
CA ASN A 50 -9.02 -24.87 17.86
C ASN A 50 -8.36 -24.96 16.48
N LEU A 51 -7.37 -25.86 16.29
CA LEU A 51 -6.78 -26.27 15.00
C LEU A 51 -6.65 -25.16 13.92
N SER A 52 -6.36 -23.92 14.31
CA SER A 52 -6.16 -22.84 13.36
C SER A 52 -4.72 -22.96 12.87
N GLN A 53 -4.55 -23.59 11.71
CA GLN A 53 -3.23 -23.63 11.09
C GLN A 53 -2.80 -22.18 10.88
N THR A 54 -1.66 -21.80 11.43
CA THR A 54 -1.12 -20.46 11.30
C THR A 54 0.15 -20.57 10.47
N LYS A 55 0.25 -19.79 9.38
CA LYS A 55 1.47 -19.72 8.57
C LYS A 55 2.10 -18.33 8.74
N GLU A 56 3.39 -18.30 9.06
CA GLU A 56 4.16 -17.07 9.23
C GLU A 56 5.06 -16.80 8.02
N ILE A 57 5.13 -15.55 7.60
CA ILE A 57 6.03 -15.05 6.55
C ILE A 57 6.92 -13.97 7.15
N ASN A 58 8.23 -14.25 7.26
CA ASN A 58 9.22 -13.22 7.57
C ASN A 58 9.38 -12.28 6.36
N MET A 59 9.24 -10.98 6.57
CA MET A 59 9.33 -9.92 5.56
C MET A 59 10.64 -9.13 5.63
N LYS A 60 11.46 -9.32 6.67
CA LYS A 60 12.71 -8.57 6.86
C LYS A 60 13.66 -8.79 5.69
N SER A 61 14.21 -7.69 5.17
CA SER A 61 15.17 -7.66 4.05
C SER A 61 14.67 -8.31 2.75
N LYS A 62 13.35 -8.34 2.52
CA LYS A 62 12.75 -8.88 1.29
C LYS A 62 12.04 -7.79 0.51
N SER A 63 12.01 -7.93 -0.81
CA SER A 63 11.26 -7.03 -1.67
C SER A 63 9.75 -7.27 -1.54
N ASN A 64 8.95 -6.24 -1.81
CA ASN A 64 7.47 -6.36 -1.81
C ASN A 64 6.99 -7.44 -2.78
N LYS A 65 7.68 -7.61 -3.91
CA LYS A 65 7.38 -8.66 -4.90
C LYS A 65 7.58 -10.06 -4.31
N GLU A 66 8.71 -10.32 -3.65
CA GLU A 66 8.98 -11.61 -3.02
C GLU A 66 8.02 -11.92 -1.88
N ILE A 67 7.66 -10.92 -1.09
CA ILE A 67 6.69 -11.07 0.00
C ILE A 67 5.32 -11.46 -0.58
N LEU A 68 4.87 -10.77 -1.64
CA LEU A 68 3.61 -11.06 -2.31
C LEU A 68 3.60 -12.48 -2.91
N GLU A 69 4.68 -12.88 -3.61
CA GLU A 69 4.78 -14.23 -4.17
C GLU A 69 4.73 -15.31 -3.09
N ARG A 70 5.41 -15.09 -1.95
CA ARG A 70 5.34 -16.00 -0.80
C ARG A 70 3.95 -16.03 -0.21
N PHE A 71 3.30 -14.87 -0.09
CA PHE A 71 1.93 -14.78 0.41
C PHE A 71 0.97 -15.61 -0.44
N ILE A 72 0.99 -15.42 -1.77
CA ILE A 72 0.12 -16.17 -2.71
C ILE A 72 0.38 -17.68 -2.62
N LYS A 73 1.66 -18.09 -2.57
CA LYS A 73 2.05 -19.52 -2.44
C LYS A 73 1.56 -20.12 -1.13
N VAL A 74 1.67 -19.38 -0.03
CA VAL A 74 1.31 -19.82 1.31
C VAL A 74 -0.22 -19.86 1.45
N SER A 75 -0.93 -18.87 0.92
CA SER A 75 -2.39 -18.77 0.94
C SER A 75 -3.10 -19.70 -0.04
N GLU A 76 -2.38 -20.26 -1.01
CA GLU A 76 -2.94 -21.15 -2.06
C GLU A 76 -4.12 -20.50 -2.80
N ALA A 77 -4.10 -19.16 -2.88
CA ALA A 77 -5.20 -18.39 -3.47
C ALA A 77 -5.09 -18.42 -4.99
N LYS A 78 -6.23 -18.67 -5.66
CA LYS A 78 -6.30 -18.58 -7.12
C LYS A 78 -6.36 -17.09 -7.53
N PRO A 79 -5.52 -16.64 -8.47
CA PRO A 79 -5.64 -15.31 -9.02
C PRO A 79 -7.04 -15.09 -9.61
N ALA A 80 -7.61 -13.91 -9.39
CA ALA A 80 -8.85 -13.52 -10.05
C ALA A 80 -8.59 -13.33 -11.55
N GLU A 81 -9.56 -13.71 -12.38
CA GLU A 81 -9.53 -13.42 -13.80
C GLU A 81 -9.74 -11.92 -14.04
N ILE A 82 -8.97 -11.35 -14.95
CA ILE A 82 -9.07 -9.92 -15.30
C ILE A 82 -10.22 -9.77 -16.29
N LEU A 83 -11.17 -8.89 -15.98
CA LEU A 83 -12.31 -8.65 -16.85
C LEU A 83 -11.92 -7.71 -18.00
N PRO A 84 -12.50 -7.83 -19.21
CA PRO A 84 -12.19 -6.92 -20.31
C PRO A 84 -12.41 -5.43 -19.99
N SER A 85 -13.37 -5.12 -19.11
CA SER A 85 -13.60 -3.76 -18.59
C SER A 85 -12.40 -3.22 -17.81
N ASP A 86 -11.69 -4.07 -17.07
CA ASP A 86 -10.53 -3.66 -16.26
C ASP A 86 -9.34 -3.29 -17.15
N ILE A 87 -9.19 -4.01 -18.27
CA ILE A 87 -8.17 -3.70 -19.29
C ILE A 87 -8.46 -2.35 -19.94
N GLN A 88 -9.72 -2.09 -20.29
CA GLN A 88 -10.15 -0.80 -20.85
C GLN A 88 -9.93 0.34 -19.86
N LEU A 89 -10.32 0.14 -18.59
CA LEU A 89 -10.12 1.12 -17.53
C LEU A 89 -8.63 1.44 -17.36
N LYS A 90 -7.77 0.42 -17.33
CA LYS A 90 -6.33 0.62 -17.24
C LYS A 90 -5.80 1.44 -18.43
N GLY A 91 -6.19 1.10 -19.65
CA GLY A 91 -5.80 1.86 -20.84
C GLY A 91 -6.26 3.31 -20.81
N TRP A 92 -7.46 3.57 -20.27
CA TRP A 92 -7.99 4.92 -20.10
C TRP A 92 -7.18 5.72 -19.07
N ILE A 93 -6.84 5.12 -17.91
CA ILE A 93 -5.99 5.75 -16.89
C ILE A 93 -4.61 6.08 -17.45
N ASP A 94 -3.98 5.14 -18.16
CA ASP A 94 -2.65 5.32 -18.75
C ASP A 94 -2.63 6.51 -19.73
N ASN A 95 -3.69 6.66 -20.55
CA ASN A 95 -3.83 7.78 -21.49
C ASN A 95 -4.00 9.14 -20.77
N ILE A 96 -4.82 9.18 -19.72
CA ILE A 96 -4.99 10.41 -18.92
C ILE A 96 -3.68 10.81 -18.25
N GLN A 97 -2.94 9.84 -17.70
CA GLN A 97 -1.66 10.11 -17.08
C GLN A 97 -0.64 10.67 -18.08
N GLU A 98 -0.59 10.10 -19.28
CA GLU A 98 0.30 10.61 -20.34
C GLU A 98 -0.05 12.05 -20.73
N LYS A 99 -1.33 12.36 -20.93
CA LYS A 99 -1.79 13.72 -21.24
C LYS A 99 -1.47 14.70 -20.10
N SER A 100 -1.70 14.28 -18.86
CA SER A 100 -1.42 15.09 -17.68
C SER A 100 0.06 15.46 -17.57
N ILE A 101 0.97 14.51 -17.82
CA ILE A 101 2.42 14.77 -17.81
C ILE A 101 2.81 15.77 -18.90
N LYS A 102 2.26 15.62 -20.12
CA LYS A 102 2.52 16.55 -21.22
C LYS A 102 2.08 17.97 -20.88
N GLU A 103 0.87 18.12 -20.35
CA GLU A 103 0.33 19.41 -19.95
C GLU A 103 1.12 20.05 -18.81
N ALA A 104 1.47 19.27 -17.79
CA ALA A 104 2.31 19.74 -16.68
C ALA A 104 3.66 20.27 -17.18
N ASN A 105 4.28 19.62 -18.17
CA ASN A 105 5.53 20.07 -18.77
C ASN A 105 5.37 21.39 -19.56
N ILE A 106 4.28 21.53 -20.33
CA ILE A 106 3.96 22.77 -21.05
C ILE A 106 3.78 23.92 -20.06
N MET A 107 3.00 23.70 -19.00
CA MET A 107 2.74 24.70 -17.97
C MET A 107 4.02 25.08 -17.22
N LYS A 108 4.88 24.11 -16.89
CA LYS A 108 6.19 24.36 -16.27
C LYS A 108 7.05 25.26 -17.14
N LEU A 109 7.12 24.99 -18.45
CA LEU A 109 7.88 25.82 -19.39
C LEU A 109 7.31 27.23 -19.51
N HIS A 110 5.99 27.35 -19.60
CA HIS A 110 5.29 28.64 -19.67
C HIS A 110 5.59 29.48 -18.42
N ASN A 111 5.46 28.90 -17.23
CA ASN A 111 5.71 29.59 -15.97
C ASN A 111 7.18 30.01 -15.82
N ALA A 112 8.12 29.18 -16.27
CA ALA A 112 9.54 29.54 -16.29
C ALA A 112 9.82 30.74 -17.22
N LYS A 113 9.21 30.77 -18.41
CA LYS A 113 9.31 31.90 -19.35
C LYS A 113 8.72 33.17 -18.76
N ARG A 114 7.50 33.09 -18.18
CA ARG A 114 6.84 34.21 -17.53
C ARG A 114 7.68 34.77 -16.39
N LYS A 115 8.17 33.92 -15.49
CA LYS A 115 9.05 34.32 -14.38
C LYS A 115 10.31 35.03 -14.89
N ARG A 116 10.97 34.49 -15.93
CA ARG A 116 12.15 35.13 -16.53
C ARG A 116 11.86 36.52 -17.10
N GLN A 117 10.69 36.69 -17.74
CA GLN A 117 10.26 38.00 -18.25
C GLN A 117 9.98 38.99 -17.12
N GLU A 118 9.31 38.54 -16.06
CA GLU A 118 9.05 39.34 -14.87
C GLU A 118 10.35 39.80 -14.19
N ASP A 119 11.31 38.88 -14.01
CA ASP A 119 12.62 39.19 -13.42
C ASP A 119 13.40 40.20 -14.29
N MET A 120 13.38 40.05 -15.62
CA MET A 120 14.02 40.98 -16.55
C MET A 120 13.39 42.38 -16.49
N MET A 121 12.06 42.46 -16.45
CA MET A 121 11.35 43.74 -16.34
C MET A 121 11.57 44.41 -14.97
N ALA A 122 11.64 43.62 -13.89
CA ALA A 122 11.94 44.12 -12.55
C ALA A 122 13.35 44.73 -12.50
N ALA A 123 14.34 44.03 -13.04
CA ALA A 123 15.72 44.53 -13.16
C ALA A 123 15.80 45.82 -13.99
N ALA A 124 15.11 45.89 -15.13
CA ALA A 124 15.10 47.08 -15.98
C ALA A 124 14.41 48.29 -15.34
N ARG A 125 13.44 48.07 -14.43
CA ARG A 125 12.77 49.12 -13.66
C ARG A 125 13.58 49.60 -12.45
N GLY A 126 14.79 49.09 -12.24
CA GLY A 126 15.63 49.42 -11.08
C GLY A 126 15.05 48.94 -9.74
N LYS A 127 13.98 48.14 -9.77
CA LYS A 127 13.47 47.42 -8.59
C LYS A 127 14.28 46.13 -8.45
N THR A 128 15.52 46.27 -8.01
CA THR A 128 16.20 45.15 -7.37
C THR A 128 15.46 44.86 -6.06
N ALA A 129 15.16 43.59 -5.81
CA ALA A 129 14.73 43.14 -4.49
C ALA A 129 15.78 43.50 -3.42
#